data_AF-A0A7K2LTJ4-F1
#
_entry.id   AF-A0A7K2LTJ4-F1
#
_cell.length_a   1.000
_cell.length_b   1.000
_cell.length_c   1.000
_cell.angle_alpha   90.00
_cell.angle_beta   90.00
_cell.angle_gamma   90.00
#
_symmetry.space_group_name_H-M   'P 1'
#
loop_
_entity.id
_entity.type
_entity.pdbx_description
1 polymer ?
#
loop_
_entity_poly.entity_id
_entity_poly.type
_entity_poly.pdbx_seq_one_letter_code
_entity_poly.pdbx_strand_id
1 'polypeptide(L)'
;MTGAMTLGLVLGICGSGLSHAVPADGVPTACPESGKAPGIGHDPLFTDTNVALFAGGNYAVDGASAEAEGLLAVKGNATFAKSGGGVFNVGRVGAGSGILPPSGSVMLAVGGDLAISQGTTVDVGHGLAQGPGYGGAVRVGGKIDEKGELRTNGGSRSSGTGAEDALSPYDTFGTTIADASASLGGLKATGTAVRAGNTVTFRSTSTAGDGSPQVFDIDAERLDGASSFVFQSVPDKSSVVVNVSGGHTVSISPTSVAFNGERADTYGSPGFGEAASRILYNFEETTAVALGGGGNFMGSLLAPRASADLTASTNGRVYFGGDIRTHGTGNESHNYPWTGSTVFDCKPAPAQPDRPGTTPPQPGTPQPTPSASRPGAPSGS
;
A
#
# COMPACT_ATOMS: atom_id res chain seq x y z
N MET A 1 -40.06 -59.31 -21.63
CA MET A 1 -39.74 -58.46 -20.47
C MET A 1 -38.43 -57.76 -20.78
N THR A 2 -38.49 -56.43 -20.85
CA THR A 2 -37.43 -55.42 -20.66
C THR A 2 -36.03 -55.67 -21.23
N GLY A 3 -35.73 -54.93 -22.31
CA GLY A 3 -34.36 -54.60 -22.71
C GLY A 3 -33.86 -53.33 -22.01
N ALA A 4 -32.55 -53.08 -22.14
CA ALA A 4 -31.92 -51.80 -21.83
C ALA A 4 -30.89 -51.48 -22.92
N MET A 5 -31.21 -50.46 -23.73
CA MET A 5 -30.31 -49.81 -24.68
C MET A 5 -29.33 -48.92 -23.91
N THR A 6 -28.06 -48.97 -24.28
CA THR A 6 -27.02 -48.05 -23.80
C THR A 6 -26.91 -46.90 -24.80
N LEU A 7 -27.29 -45.69 -24.39
CA LEU A 7 -27.17 -44.48 -25.21
C LEU A 7 -25.87 -43.77 -24.83
N GLY A 8 -24.91 -43.74 -25.75
CA GLY A 8 -23.70 -42.92 -25.65
C GLY A 8 -24.02 -41.46 -25.93
N LEU A 9 -23.57 -40.57 -25.05
CA LEU A 9 -23.68 -39.13 -25.22
C LEU A 9 -22.28 -38.54 -25.41
N VAL A 10 -21.98 -38.18 -26.66
CA VAL A 10 -20.83 -37.36 -27.03
C VAL A 10 -21.29 -35.90 -26.96
N LEU A 11 -20.83 -35.12 -25.99
CA LEU A 11 -20.97 -33.66 -26.02
C LEU A 11 -19.74 -33.05 -26.67
N GLY A 12 -19.95 -32.47 -27.86
CA GLY A 12 -19.01 -31.57 -28.51
C GLY A 12 -18.93 -30.25 -27.75
N ILE A 13 -17.70 -29.83 -27.44
CA ILE A 13 -17.41 -28.51 -26.89
C ILE A 13 -17.25 -27.55 -28.08
N CYS A 14 -18.31 -26.79 -28.38
CA CYS A 14 -18.23 -25.65 -29.28
C CYS A 14 -17.45 -24.52 -28.58
N GLY A 15 -16.30 -24.16 -29.17
CA GLY A 15 -15.51 -23.01 -28.78
C GLY A 15 -16.32 -21.73 -28.94
N SER A 16 -16.59 -21.07 -27.80
CA SER A 16 -17.09 -19.71 -27.74
C SER A 16 -15.91 -18.84 -27.34
N GLY A 17 -15.25 -18.22 -28.32
CA GLY A 17 -14.26 -17.19 -28.06
C GLY A 17 -14.94 -15.98 -27.45
N LEU A 18 -14.98 -15.93 -26.11
CA LEU A 18 -15.28 -14.70 -25.40
C LEU A 18 -14.06 -13.81 -25.51
N SER A 19 -14.04 -12.97 -26.54
CA SER A 19 -13.24 -11.75 -26.55
C SER A 19 -13.71 -10.91 -25.37
N HIS A 20 -13.04 -11.07 -24.23
CA HIS A 20 -13.16 -10.14 -23.13
C HIS A 20 -12.51 -8.85 -23.62
N ALA A 21 -13.34 -7.86 -23.93
CA ALA A 21 -12.86 -6.49 -24.04
C ALA A 21 -12.17 -6.17 -22.72
N VAL A 22 -10.86 -6.02 -22.75
CA VAL A 22 -10.07 -5.52 -21.62
C VAL A 22 -10.68 -4.15 -21.29
N PRO A 23 -11.24 -3.94 -20.09
CA PRO A 23 -11.62 -2.59 -19.70
C PRO A 23 -10.35 -1.73 -19.80
N ALA A 24 -10.46 -0.57 -20.43
CA ALA A 24 -9.38 0.39 -20.43
C ALA A 24 -9.05 0.71 -18.97
N ASP A 25 -7.85 0.36 -18.51
CA ASP A 25 -7.35 0.72 -17.19
C ASP A 25 -7.56 2.23 -17.01
N GLY A 26 -8.52 2.59 -16.18
CA GLY A 26 -8.70 3.99 -15.78
C GLY A 26 -7.40 4.42 -15.11
N VAL A 27 -6.89 5.60 -15.47
CA VAL A 27 -5.79 6.21 -14.72
C VAL A 27 -6.23 6.30 -13.26
N PRO A 28 -5.49 5.71 -12.30
CA PRO A 28 -5.89 5.73 -10.90
C PRO A 28 -6.12 7.18 -10.44
N THR A 29 -7.21 7.40 -9.72
CA THR A 29 -7.56 8.74 -9.23
C THR A 29 -6.68 9.13 -8.05
N ALA A 30 -6.58 10.41 -7.69
CA ALA A 30 -5.79 10.81 -6.53
C ALA A 30 -6.62 10.65 -5.26
N CYS A 31 -6.15 9.80 -4.33
CA CYS A 31 -6.68 9.57 -2.98
C CYS A 31 -8.17 9.15 -2.86
N PRO A 32 -8.50 8.17 -1.99
CA PRO A 32 -9.89 7.87 -1.70
C PRO A 32 -10.56 9.02 -0.94
N GLU A 33 -11.82 9.29 -1.23
CA GLU A 33 -12.64 10.17 -0.37
C GLU A 33 -12.78 9.56 1.05
N SER A 34 -13.03 10.41 2.04
CA SER A 34 -13.24 9.96 3.42
C SER A 34 -14.37 8.93 3.51
N GLY A 35 -14.08 7.77 4.11
CA GLY A 35 -15.02 6.65 4.20
C GLY A 35 -15.26 5.89 2.87
N LYS A 36 -14.46 6.16 1.83
CA LYS A 36 -14.48 5.48 0.54
C LYS A 36 -13.22 4.66 0.26
N ALA A 37 -12.44 4.36 1.30
CA ALA A 37 -11.34 3.43 1.19
C ALA A 37 -11.87 2.05 0.72
N PRO A 38 -11.27 1.46 -0.33
CA PRO A 38 -11.75 0.23 -0.93
C PRO A 38 -11.44 -0.99 -0.06
N GLY A 39 -12.13 -2.11 -0.32
CA GLY A 39 -11.68 -3.42 0.16
C GLY A 39 -10.44 -3.91 -0.61
N ILE A 40 -10.07 -5.17 -0.39
CA ILE A 40 -8.97 -5.80 -1.12
C ILE A 40 -9.40 -6.14 -2.56
N GLY A 41 -8.56 -5.82 -3.54
CA GLY A 41 -8.77 -6.09 -4.96
C GLY A 41 -7.48 -6.10 -5.78
N HIS A 42 -7.58 -6.44 -7.06
CA HIS A 42 -6.43 -6.62 -7.97
C HIS A 42 -6.05 -5.35 -8.76
N ASP A 43 -6.98 -4.40 -8.80
CA ASP A 43 -6.90 -3.25 -9.69
C ASP A 43 -6.33 -2.04 -8.95
N PRO A 44 -5.42 -1.26 -9.57
CA PRO A 44 -5.08 0.07 -9.10
C PRO A 44 -6.31 1.00 -9.13
N LEU A 45 -6.66 1.60 -7.99
CA LEU A 45 -7.84 2.47 -7.87
C LEU A 45 -7.42 3.92 -7.58
N PHE A 46 -6.43 4.09 -6.72
CA PHE A 46 -5.98 5.38 -6.22
C PHE A 46 -4.46 5.53 -6.24
N THR A 47 -4.01 6.78 -6.34
CA THR A 47 -2.62 7.16 -6.11
C THR A 47 -2.40 7.79 -4.75
N ASP A 48 -1.28 7.44 -4.12
CA ASP A 48 -0.80 7.98 -2.86
C ASP A 48 0.74 8.09 -2.85
N THR A 49 1.24 9.30 -2.62
CA THR A 49 2.68 9.59 -2.57
C THR A 49 3.25 9.64 -1.15
N ASN A 50 2.44 9.39 -0.13
CA ASN A 50 2.92 9.32 1.25
C ASN A 50 3.60 7.97 1.53
N VAL A 51 4.42 7.91 2.59
CA VAL A 51 5.08 6.67 3.00
C VAL A 51 4.04 5.69 3.53
N ALA A 52 4.00 4.48 2.98
CA ALA A 52 3.11 3.41 3.44
C ALA A 52 3.74 2.57 4.53
N LEU A 53 5.03 2.25 4.37
CA LEU A 53 5.83 1.50 5.32
C LEU A 53 7.16 2.22 5.55
N PHE A 54 7.46 2.49 6.82
CA PHE A 54 8.71 3.10 7.26
C PHE A 54 9.43 2.21 8.26
N ALA A 55 10.67 1.85 7.95
CA ALA A 55 11.61 1.26 8.89
C ALA A 55 12.72 2.28 9.20
N GLY A 56 12.76 2.76 10.44
CA GLY A 56 13.82 3.66 10.90
C GLY A 56 15.18 2.96 11.09
N GLY A 57 15.18 1.62 11.16
CA GLY A 57 16.33 0.75 11.07
C GLY A 57 16.36 -0.04 9.75
N ASN A 58 16.65 -1.33 9.83
CA ASN A 58 16.70 -2.26 8.72
C ASN A 58 15.31 -2.84 8.39
N TYR A 59 15.14 -3.27 7.15
CA TYR A 59 13.98 -4.05 6.70
C TYR A 59 14.43 -5.43 6.21
N ALA A 60 13.84 -6.49 6.75
CA ALA A 60 14.17 -7.86 6.35
C ALA A 60 12.90 -8.63 5.96
N VAL A 61 12.97 -9.30 4.81
CA VAL A 61 11.97 -10.25 4.32
C VAL A 61 12.60 -11.64 4.29
N ASP A 62 11.97 -12.59 4.96
CA ASP A 62 12.31 -14.01 4.82
C ASP A 62 11.04 -14.90 4.77
N GLY A 63 11.22 -16.22 4.88
CA GLY A 63 10.13 -17.18 4.73
C GLY A 63 9.49 -17.12 3.34
N ALA A 64 8.17 -17.02 3.29
CA ALA A 64 7.35 -16.92 2.08
C ALA A 64 6.39 -15.71 2.12
N SER A 65 6.74 -14.64 2.83
CA SER A 65 5.99 -13.36 2.83
C SER A 65 5.85 -12.83 1.40
N ALA A 66 4.68 -12.28 1.06
CA ALA A 66 4.31 -12.07 -0.34
C ALA A 66 4.59 -10.65 -0.85
N GLU A 67 4.29 -9.62 -0.06
CA GLU A 67 4.22 -8.27 -0.62
C GLU A 67 4.14 -7.16 0.42
N ALA A 68 4.50 -5.95 -0.03
CA ALA A 68 4.25 -4.69 0.66
C ALA A 68 3.82 -3.59 -0.32
N GLU A 69 2.58 -3.15 -0.20
CA GLU A 69 1.93 -2.14 -1.03
C GLU A 69 2.33 -0.72 -0.61
N GLY A 70 2.34 0.20 -1.57
CA GLY A 70 2.69 1.59 -1.29
C GLY A 70 4.18 1.89 -1.37
N LEU A 71 4.57 3.07 -0.91
CA LEU A 71 5.97 3.46 -0.80
C LEU A 71 6.60 2.84 0.45
N LEU A 72 7.66 2.05 0.26
CA LEU A 72 8.55 1.53 1.29
C LEU A 72 9.78 2.43 1.45
N ALA A 73 9.97 3.00 2.64
CA ALA A 73 11.13 3.79 3.01
C ALA A 73 11.90 3.12 4.16
N VAL A 74 13.15 2.74 3.92
CA VAL A 74 13.99 2.00 4.85
C VAL A 74 15.25 2.82 5.11
N LYS A 75 15.45 3.28 6.33
CA LYS A 75 16.60 4.15 6.65
C LYS A 75 17.92 3.38 6.63
N GLY A 76 17.91 2.14 7.11
CA GLY A 76 19.04 1.21 7.11
C GLY A 76 19.10 0.36 5.84
N ASN A 77 19.51 -0.90 6.01
CA ASN A 77 19.61 -1.88 4.94
C ASN A 77 18.26 -2.57 4.67
N ALA A 78 18.03 -2.96 3.43
CA ALA A 78 16.91 -3.82 3.04
C ALA A 78 17.43 -5.18 2.58
N THR A 79 16.90 -6.28 3.13
CA THR A 79 17.28 -7.64 2.74
C THR A 79 16.05 -8.45 2.35
N PHE A 80 16.07 -9.04 1.15
CA PHE A 80 15.04 -9.94 0.65
C PHE A 80 15.62 -11.33 0.47
N ALA A 81 15.25 -12.26 1.36
CA ALA A 81 15.83 -13.59 1.48
C ALA A 81 14.76 -14.67 1.72
N LYS A 82 13.82 -14.81 0.76
CA LYS A 82 12.75 -15.79 0.85
C LYS A 82 13.32 -17.22 0.85
N SER A 83 12.96 -18.03 1.85
CA SER A 83 13.56 -19.36 2.09
C SER A 83 13.27 -20.36 0.96
N GLY A 84 12.17 -20.18 0.23
CA GLY A 84 11.83 -20.98 -0.96
C GLY A 84 12.03 -20.23 -2.29
N GLY A 85 12.61 -19.03 -2.25
CA GLY A 85 12.60 -18.10 -3.37
C GLY A 85 11.19 -17.56 -3.68
N GLY A 86 11.00 -17.15 -4.93
CA GLY A 86 9.74 -16.58 -5.42
C GLY A 86 9.72 -15.05 -5.38
N VAL A 87 8.54 -14.49 -5.64
CA VAL A 87 8.36 -13.04 -5.80
C VAL A 87 8.00 -12.38 -4.47
N PHE A 88 8.58 -11.21 -4.21
CA PHE A 88 8.09 -10.24 -3.23
C PHE A 88 7.69 -8.96 -3.96
N ASN A 89 6.40 -8.62 -3.96
CA ASN A 89 5.93 -7.41 -4.66
C ASN A 89 6.12 -6.16 -3.78
N VAL A 90 6.54 -5.05 -4.39
CA VAL A 90 6.63 -3.74 -3.72
C VAL A 90 5.90 -2.68 -4.51
N GLY A 91 5.16 -1.80 -3.84
CA GLY A 91 4.43 -0.70 -4.47
C GLY A 91 3.08 -1.14 -5.01
N ARG A 92 3.06 -1.80 -6.17
CA ARG A 92 1.88 -2.50 -6.67
C ARG A 92 1.97 -3.97 -6.31
N VAL A 93 0.88 -4.49 -5.75
CA VAL A 93 0.80 -5.83 -5.18
C VAL A 93 -0.30 -6.65 -5.84
N GLY A 94 -0.33 -7.98 -5.59
CA GLY A 94 -1.18 -8.90 -6.33
C GLY A 94 -2.66 -8.68 -6.02
N ALA A 95 -3.00 -8.57 -4.74
CA ALA A 95 -4.31 -8.15 -4.28
C ALA A 95 -4.12 -7.23 -3.07
N GLY A 96 -4.45 -5.95 -3.19
CA GLY A 96 -4.22 -4.96 -2.13
C GLY A 96 -5.35 -3.96 -2.04
N SER A 97 -5.09 -2.83 -1.39
CA SER A 97 -6.06 -1.74 -1.35
C SER A 97 -6.23 -1.08 -2.72
N GLY A 98 -5.27 -1.24 -3.62
CA GLY A 98 -5.24 -0.49 -4.87
C GLY A 98 -4.91 0.98 -4.67
N ILE A 99 -4.42 1.37 -3.48
CA ILE A 99 -3.91 2.71 -3.16
C ILE A 99 -2.38 2.66 -3.19
N LEU A 100 -1.78 3.12 -4.28
CA LEU A 100 -0.35 2.89 -4.56
C LEU A 100 0.34 4.15 -5.08
N PRO A 101 1.68 4.23 -5.12
CA PRO A 101 2.34 5.41 -5.66
C PRO A 101 2.13 5.48 -7.18
N PRO A 102 2.07 6.68 -7.78
CA PRO A 102 1.94 6.82 -9.24
C PRO A 102 2.96 5.98 -10.01
N SER A 103 2.58 5.52 -11.20
CA SER A 103 3.50 4.82 -12.12
C SER A 103 4.80 5.62 -12.32
N GLY A 104 5.94 4.94 -12.26
CA GLY A 104 7.28 5.55 -12.37
C GLY A 104 7.80 6.28 -11.14
N SER A 105 6.95 6.52 -10.13
CA SER A 105 7.38 7.13 -8.87
C SER A 105 8.16 6.14 -8.01
N VAL A 106 8.81 6.65 -6.96
CA VAL A 106 9.54 5.80 -6.01
C VAL A 106 8.56 4.91 -5.27
N MET A 107 8.84 3.62 -5.26
CA MET A 107 8.10 2.62 -4.48
C MET A 107 9.00 1.92 -3.46
N LEU A 108 10.32 1.92 -3.69
CA LEU A 108 11.31 1.41 -2.74
C LEU A 108 12.47 2.41 -2.60
N ALA A 109 12.64 2.96 -1.41
CA ALA A 109 13.75 3.82 -1.02
C ALA A 109 14.51 3.19 0.15
N VAL A 110 15.82 2.97 -0.02
CA VAL A 110 16.68 2.32 0.97
C VAL A 110 17.88 3.23 1.23
N GLY A 111 18.12 3.63 2.47
CA GLY A 111 19.24 4.50 2.84
C GLY A 111 20.58 3.77 2.85
N GLY A 112 20.58 2.49 3.25
CA GLY A 112 21.75 1.62 3.26
C GLY A 112 21.85 0.74 2.01
N ASP A 113 22.36 -0.48 2.19
CA ASP A 113 22.50 -1.49 1.15
C ASP A 113 21.17 -2.24 0.90
N LEU A 114 20.95 -2.66 -0.35
CA LEU A 114 19.87 -3.56 -0.74
C LEU A 114 20.46 -4.92 -1.12
N ALA A 115 20.07 -5.98 -0.40
CA ALA A 115 20.47 -7.35 -0.70
C ALA A 115 19.26 -8.19 -1.14
N ILE A 116 19.42 -8.92 -2.24
CA ILE A 116 18.42 -9.85 -2.76
C ILE A 116 19.07 -11.22 -2.93
N SER A 117 18.60 -12.19 -2.17
CA SER A 117 19.16 -13.54 -2.16
C SER A 117 18.79 -14.33 -3.40
N GLN A 118 19.63 -15.30 -3.75
CA GLN A 118 19.38 -16.20 -4.86
C GLN A 118 17.99 -16.84 -4.78
N GLY A 119 17.28 -16.88 -5.91
CA GLY A 119 15.94 -17.42 -6.01
C GLY A 119 14.82 -16.46 -5.58
N THR A 120 15.13 -15.33 -4.97
CA THR A 120 14.16 -14.26 -4.66
C THR A 120 14.11 -13.23 -5.79
N THR A 121 12.89 -12.86 -6.20
CA THR A 121 12.64 -11.71 -7.07
C THR A 121 11.95 -10.62 -6.27
N VAL A 122 12.52 -9.42 -6.24
CA VAL A 122 11.81 -8.22 -5.75
C VAL A 122 11.19 -7.54 -6.96
N ASP A 123 9.87 -7.52 -7.03
CA ASP A 123 9.10 -7.02 -8.18
C ASP A 123 8.41 -5.70 -7.81
N VAL A 124 8.97 -4.59 -8.30
CA VAL A 124 8.60 -3.23 -7.89
C VAL A 124 7.72 -2.61 -8.97
N GLY A 125 6.48 -2.29 -8.61
CA GLY A 125 5.50 -1.68 -9.51
C GLY A 125 5.03 -2.60 -10.64
N HIS A 126 4.95 -3.92 -10.40
CA HIS A 126 4.52 -4.88 -11.41
C HIS A 126 3.18 -4.48 -12.05
N GLY A 127 3.01 -4.68 -13.35
CA GLY A 127 1.76 -4.37 -14.08
C GLY A 127 1.45 -2.88 -14.29
N LEU A 128 2.26 -1.95 -13.75
CA LEU A 128 2.14 -0.53 -14.08
C LEU A 128 2.85 -0.26 -15.42
N ALA A 129 2.16 -0.47 -16.53
CA ALA A 129 2.78 -0.44 -17.88
C ALA A 129 2.62 0.90 -18.62
N GLN A 130 2.04 1.92 -18.01
CA GLN A 130 1.70 3.19 -18.65
C GLN A 130 2.30 4.40 -17.91
N GLY A 131 2.57 5.49 -18.66
CA GLY A 131 3.10 6.76 -18.14
C GLY A 131 4.61 7.01 -18.42
N PRO A 132 5.10 8.25 -18.25
CA PRO A 132 6.52 8.58 -18.38
C PRO A 132 7.31 8.01 -17.19
N GLY A 133 8.17 7.03 -17.45
CA GLY A 133 8.62 6.13 -16.38
C GLY A 133 7.43 5.27 -15.95
N TYR A 134 7.43 4.01 -16.37
CA TYR A 134 6.41 3.05 -15.96
C TYR A 134 7.00 2.15 -14.86
N GLY A 135 6.22 1.26 -14.26
CA GLY A 135 6.68 0.42 -13.15
C GLY A 135 6.89 1.19 -11.85
N GLY A 136 7.87 0.78 -11.05
CA GLY A 136 8.18 1.39 -9.76
C GLY A 136 9.67 1.70 -9.61
N ALA A 137 9.99 2.95 -9.29
CA ALA A 137 11.37 3.38 -9.13
C ALA A 137 11.98 2.90 -7.79
N VAL A 138 13.27 2.59 -7.85
CA VAL A 138 14.07 2.09 -6.73
C VAL A 138 15.28 3.01 -6.50
N ARG A 139 15.44 3.48 -5.25
CA ARG A 139 16.58 4.29 -4.82
C ARG A 139 17.31 3.61 -3.68
N VAL A 140 18.62 3.46 -3.80
CA VAL A 140 19.47 2.80 -2.80
C VAL A 140 20.67 3.69 -2.49
N GLY A 141 20.87 4.04 -1.23
CA GLY A 141 21.97 4.91 -0.81
C GLY A 141 23.31 4.18 -0.85
N GLY A 142 23.31 2.90 -0.48
CA GLY A 142 24.44 1.99 -0.56
C GLY A 142 24.47 1.18 -1.85
N LYS A 143 24.98 -0.05 -1.78
CA LYS A 143 25.12 -0.98 -2.89
C LYS A 143 23.88 -1.84 -3.06
N ILE A 144 23.72 -2.38 -4.27
CA ILE A 144 22.74 -3.45 -4.52
C ILE A 144 23.52 -4.76 -4.69
N ASP A 145 23.38 -5.69 -3.74
CA ASP A 145 23.85 -7.08 -3.84
C ASP A 145 22.71 -7.96 -4.40
N GLU A 146 22.69 -8.11 -5.72
CA GLU A 146 21.63 -8.79 -6.45
C GLU A 146 22.07 -10.21 -6.85
N LYS A 147 21.96 -11.16 -5.91
CA LYS A 147 22.12 -12.60 -6.18
C LYS A 147 20.83 -13.22 -6.73
N GLY A 148 19.70 -12.63 -6.37
CA GLY A 148 18.39 -12.87 -6.98
C GLY A 148 18.11 -11.87 -8.11
N GLU A 149 16.87 -11.37 -8.19
CA GLU A 149 16.44 -10.45 -9.25
C GLU A 149 15.70 -9.23 -8.66
N LEU A 150 16.01 -8.04 -9.16
CA LEU A 150 15.28 -6.81 -8.94
C LEU A 150 14.59 -6.38 -10.25
N ARG A 151 13.26 -6.43 -10.28
CA ARG A 151 12.45 -5.94 -11.40
C ARG A 151 11.85 -4.59 -11.03
N THR A 152 12.13 -3.56 -11.83
CA THR A 152 11.50 -2.24 -11.67
C THR A 152 10.37 -1.99 -12.66
N ASN A 153 10.12 -2.94 -13.57
CA ASN A 153 9.09 -2.86 -14.60
C ASN A 153 9.13 -1.56 -15.42
N GLY A 154 10.32 -1.08 -15.77
CA GLY A 154 10.51 0.19 -16.48
C GLY A 154 10.80 1.39 -15.57
N GLY A 155 10.71 1.20 -14.25
CA GLY A 155 11.01 2.23 -13.26
C GLY A 155 12.51 2.50 -13.18
N SER A 156 12.85 3.73 -12.80
CA SER A 156 14.27 4.10 -12.62
C SER A 156 14.92 3.32 -11.47
N ARG A 157 16.22 3.03 -11.61
CA ARG A 157 17.02 2.33 -10.60
C ARG A 157 18.27 3.16 -10.31
N SER A 158 18.55 3.42 -9.04
CA SER A 158 19.76 4.12 -8.59
C SER A 158 20.37 3.44 -7.36
N SER A 159 21.69 3.52 -7.25
CA SER A 159 22.48 2.94 -6.15
C SER A 159 23.72 3.77 -5.88
N GLY A 160 24.22 3.79 -4.65
CA GLY A 160 25.46 4.48 -4.27
C GLY A 160 25.32 6.00 -4.21
N THR A 161 24.09 6.51 -4.09
CA THR A 161 23.80 7.95 -4.05
C THR A 161 23.99 8.55 -2.65
N GLY A 162 24.18 7.71 -1.62
CA GLY A 162 24.13 8.13 -0.23
C GLY A 162 22.70 8.15 0.33
N ALA A 163 22.58 8.03 1.66
CA ALA A 163 21.31 7.85 2.33
C ALA A 163 20.36 9.04 2.17
N GLU A 164 20.88 10.27 2.19
CA GLU A 164 20.09 11.51 2.03
C GLU A 164 19.38 11.55 0.68
N ASP A 165 20.14 11.37 -0.42
CA ASP A 165 19.58 11.38 -1.78
C ASP A 165 18.62 10.22 -2.02
N ALA A 166 18.94 9.02 -1.49
CA ALA A 166 18.09 7.85 -1.66
C ALA A 166 16.75 7.98 -0.95
N LEU A 167 16.76 8.61 0.24
CA LEU A 167 15.57 8.78 1.06
C LEU A 167 14.81 10.07 0.77
N SER A 168 15.40 11.09 0.15
CA SER A 168 14.72 12.37 -0.10
C SER A 168 13.37 12.20 -0.84
N PRO A 169 12.27 12.81 -0.35
CA PRO A 169 12.17 13.76 0.78
C PRO A 169 11.80 13.10 2.15
N TYR A 170 11.96 11.80 2.30
CA TYR A 170 11.55 10.98 3.44
C TYR A 170 12.66 10.76 4.50
N ASP A 171 13.83 11.37 4.34
CA ASP A 171 14.99 11.22 5.24
C ASP A 171 14.68 11.67 6.68
N THR A 172 13.80 12.67 6.83
CA THR A 172 13.33 13.18 8.13
C THR A 172 12.06 12.49 8.65
N PHE A 173 11.54 11.48 7.96
CA PHE A 173 10.26 10.85 8.33
C PHE A 173 10.28 10.19 9.72
N GLY A 174 11.46 9.77 10.19
CA GLY A 174 11.65 9.30 11.58
C GLY A 174 11.26 10.35 12.63
N THR A 175 11.57 11.62 12.39
CA THR A 175 11.14 12.74 13.25
C THR A 175 9.63 12.95 13.13
N THR A 176 9.09 12.91 11.90
CA THR A 176 7.65 13.03 11.65
C THR A 176 6.84 12.01 12.46
N ILE A 177 7.26 10.74 12.50
CA ILE A 177 6.54 9.72 13.26
C ILE A 177 6.68 9.90 14.77
N ALA A 178 7.84 10.39 15.25
CA ALA A 178 8.05 10.66 16.68
C ALA A 178 7.19 11.82 17.16
N ASP A 179 7.15 12.93 16.42
CA ASP A 179 6.37 14.12 16.76
C ASP A 179 4.86 13.82 16.72
N ALA A 180 4.41 13.08 15.71
CA ALA A 180 3.03 12.65 15.59
C ALA A 180 2.64 11.70 16.74
N SER A 181 3.50 10.74 17.09
CA SER A 181 3.27 9.81 18.19
C SER A 181 3.13 10.53 19.53
N ALA A 182 4.03 11.47 19.83
CA ALA A 182 3.94 12.29 21.06
C ALA A 182 2.68 13.17 21.08
N SER A 183 2.33 13.78 19.93
CA SER A 183 1.12 14.61 19.82
C SER A 183 -0.16 13.79 20.06
N LEU A 184 -0.22 12.57 19.52
CA LEU A 184 -1.32 11.64 19.72
C LEU A 184 -1.38 11.09 21.15
N GLY A 185 -0.22 10.77 21.74
CA GLY A 185 -0.09 10.32 23.13
C GLY A 185 -0.56 11.36 24.15
N GLY A 186 -0.46 12.65 23.82
CA GLY A 186 -0.97 13.74 24.64
C GLY A 186 -2.48 13.99 24.56
N LEU A 187 -3.21 13.30 23.68
CA LEU A 187 -4.66 13.45 23.56
C LEU A 187 -5.39 12.81 24.75
N LYS A 188 -6.51 13.42 25.16
CA LYS A 188 -7.36 12.87 26.23
C LYS A 188 -8.24 11.75 25.67
N ALA A 189 -8.35 10.64 26.40
CA ALA A 189 -9.31 9.59 26.08
C ALA A 189 -10.74 10.12 25.95
N THR A 190 -11.45 9.64 24.92
CA THR A 190 -12.88 9.93 24.66
C THR A 190 -13.76 8.69 24.88
N GLY A 191 -13.18 7.62 25.44
CA GLY A 191 -13.88 6.38 25.73
C GLY A 191 -13.07 5.46 26.64
N THR A 192 -13.40 4.17 26.60
CA THR A 192 -12.80 3.15 27.48
C THR A 192 -12.20 2.01 26.68
N ALA A 193 -11.04 1.50 27.11
CA ALA A 193 -10.49 0.23 26.67
C ALA A 193 -10.65 -0.83 27.78
N VAL A 194 -11.33 -1.93 27.50
CA VAL A 194 -11.55 -3.02 28.46
C VAL A 194 -11.16 -4.34 27.82
N ARG A 195 -10.21 -5.05 28.43
CA ARG A 195 -9.86 -6.41 28.02
C ARG A 195 -10.59 -7.45 28.87
N ALA A 196 -11.18 -8.45 28.22
CA ALA A 196 -11.74 -9.64 28.81
C ALA A 196 -11.26 -10.88 28.04
N GLY A 197 -10.46 -11.74 28.69
CA GLY A 197 -9.76 -12.81 27.99
C GLY A 197 -8.86 -12.25 26.88
N ASN A 198 -9.01 -12.75 25.66
CA ASN A 198 -8.21 -12.31 24.50
C ASN A 198 -8.83 -11.13 23.73
N THR A 199 -10.02 -10.67 24.15
CA THR A 199 -10.74 -9.58 23.48
C THR A 199 -10.48 -8.26 24.20
N VAL A 200 -10.07 -7.25 23.43
CA VAL A 200 -10.02 -5.85 23.86
C VAL A 200 -11.18 -5.10 23.21
N THR A 201 -12.02 -4.47 24.04
CA THR A 201 -13.14 -3.64 23.59
C THR A 201 -12.82 -2.17 23.81
N PHE A 202 -12.81 -1.41 22.73
CA PHE A 202 -12.70 0.04 22.71
C PHE A 202 -14.08 0.63 22.49
N ARG A 203 -14.66 1.28 23.50
CA ARG A 203 -15.99 1.88 23.43
C ARG A 203 -15.89 3.38 23.55
N SER A 204 -16.25 4.09 22.48
CA SER A 204 -16.38 5.55 22.51
C SER A 204 -17.55 5.97 23.40
N THR A 205 -17.36 7.05 24.15
CA THR A 205 -18.44 7.75 24.88
C THR A 205 -18.86 9.05 24.19
N SER A 206 -18.10 9.49 23.18
CA SER A 206 -18.44 10.65 22.37
C SER A 206 -19.54 10.31 21.38
N THR A 207 -20.46 11.25 21.19
CA THR A 207 -21.50 11.22 20.15
C THR A 207 -21.20 12.20 19.01
N ALA A 208 -20.10 12.96 19.09
CA ALA A 208 -19.74 13.94 18.08
C ALA A 208 -19.25 13.25 16.79
N GLY A 209 -20.01 13.40 15.70
CA GLY A 209 -19.67 12.92 14.35
C GLY A 209 -19.02 13.99 13.47
N ASP A 210 -18.23 14.87 14.07
CA ASP A 210 -17.56 15.99 13.38
C ASP A 210 -16.22 15.61 12.75
N GLY A 211 -15.83 14.34 12.85
CA GLY A 211 -14.56 13.82 12.35
C GLY A 211 -13.42 13.84 13.38
N SER A 212 -13.67 14.32 14.60
CA SER A 212 -12.67 14.32 15.67
C SER A 212 -12.21 12.89 16.03
N PRO A 213 -10.91 12.69 16.34
CA PRO A 213 -10.42 11.39 16.75
C PRO A 213 -11.11 10.85 18.01
N GLN A 214 -11.42 9.56 18.02
CA GLN A 214 -11.81 8.81 19.21
C GLN A 214 -10.58 8.18 19.85
N VAL A 215 -10.28 8.56 21.07
CA VAL A 215 -9.01 8.24 21.74
C VAL A 215 -9.26 7.23 22.85
N PHE A 216 -8.47 6.17 22.87
CA PHE A 216 -8.50 5.12 23.87
C PHE A 216 -7.10 4.86 24.40
N ASP A 217 -6.98 4.76 25.72
CA ASP A 217 -5.70 4.45 26.38
C ASP A 217 -5.71 2.99 26.87
N ILE A 218 -4.62 2.27 26.65
CA ILE A 218 -4.41 0.90 27.15
C ILE A 218 -2.93 0.65 27.44
N ASP A 219 -2.62 0.01 28.57
CA ASP A 219 -1.25 -0.38 28.87
C ASP A 219 -0.76 -1.50 27.93
N ALA A 220 0.51 -1.42 27.53
CA ALA A 220 1.18 -2.42 26.69
C ALA A 220 1.06 -3.84 27.27
N GLU A 221 1.25 -4.01 28.58
CA GLU A 221 1.07 -5.29 29.28
C GLU A 221 -0.37 -5.82 29.16
N ARG A 222 -1.36 -4.92 29.14
CA ARG A 222 -2.76 -5.31 29.02
C ARG A 222 -3.11 -5.70 27.59
N LEU A 223 -2.53 -5.02 26.60
CA LEU A 223 -2.70 -5.31 25.18
C LEU A 223 -1.98 -6.62 24.76
N ASP A 224 -0.88 -6.95 25.42
CA ASP A 224 -0.08 -8.14 25.13
C ASP A 224 -0.90 -9.44 25.23
N GLY A 225 -0.73 -10.29 24.23
CA GLY A 225 -1.48 -11.53 24.01
C GLY A 225 -2.94 -11.32 23.56
N ALA A 226 -3.36 -10.11 23.21
CA ALA A 226 -4.68 -9.89 22.61
C ALA A 226 -4.76 -10.52 21.21
N SER A 227 -5.95 -11.03 20.86
CA SER A 227 -6.22 -11.62 19.56
C SER A 227 -7.53 -11.15 18.94
N SER A 228 -8.37 -10.43 19.68
CA SER A 228 -9.66 -9.95 19.23
C SER A 228 -9.86 -8.50 19.64
N PHE A 229 -10.34 -7.68 18.71
CA PHE A 229 -10.51 -6.24 18.88
C PHE A 229 -11.93 -5.84 18.50
N VAL A 230 -12.57 -5.05 19.35
CA VAL A 230 -13.95 -4.62 19.16
C VAL A 230 -14.03 -3.12 19.37
N PHE A 231 -14.27 -2.38 18.29
CA PHE A 231 -14.51 -0.94 18.32
C PHE A 231 -16.01 -0.67 18.33
N GLN A 232 -16.49 0.08 19.31
CA GLN A 232 -17.92 0.28 19.55
C GLN A 232 -18.24 1.77 19.69
N SER A 233 -19.39 2.13 19.12
CA SER A 233 -19.97 3.47 19.21
C SER A 233 -19.05 4.56 18.67
N VAL A 234 -18.15 4.23 17.74
CA VAL A 234 -17.28 5.20 17.08
C VAL A 234 -18.17 6.04 16.15
N PRO A 235 -18.30 7.36 16.36
CA PRO A 235 -19.18 8.19 15.53
C PRO A 235 -18.74 8.19 14.07
N ASP A 236 -19.67 8.41 13.14
CA ASP A 236 -19.36 8.49 11.72
C ASP A 236 -18.22 9.47 11.45
N LYS A 237 -17.37 9.13 10.46
CA LYS A 237 -16.22 9.92 9.99
C LYS A 237 -15.08 10.13 11.00
N SER A 238 -15.26 9.78 12.27
CA SER A 238 -14.24 9.94 13.31
C SER A 238 -13.09 8.95 13.12
N SER A 239 -11.84 9.39 13.21
CA SER A 239 -10.72 8.44 13.31
C SER A 239 -10.68 7.79 14.70
N VAL A 240 -9.87 6.75 14.85
CA VAL A 240 -9.58 6.08 16.11
C VAL A 240 -8.09 6.14 16.39
N VAL A 241 -7.73 6.50 17.62
CA VAL A 241 -6.38 6.44 18.17
C VAL A 241 -6.41 5.53 19.39
N VAL A 242 -5.66 4.44 19.34
CA VAL A 242 -5.39 3.58 20.49
C VAL A 242 -3.98 3.93 20.98
N ASN A 243 -3.88 4.73 22.03
CA ASN A 243 -2.62 5.04 22.69
C ASN A 243 -2.22 3.86 23.60
N VAL A 244 -1.04 3.30 23.33
CA VAL A 244 -0.48 2.17 24.05
C VAL A 244 0.66 2.66 24.94
N SER A 245 0.45 2.63 26.25
CA SER A 245 1.40 3.14 27.25
C SER A 245 2.36 2.07 27.76
N GLY A 246 3.59 2.47 28.07
CA GLY A 246 4.62 1.63 28.68
C GLY A 246 5.55 0.91 27.69
N GLY A 247 6.76 0.62 28.17
CA GLY A 247 7.85 0.02 27.39
C GLY A 247 7.77 -1.50 27.18
N HIS A 248 6.72 -2.17 27.65
CA HIS A 248 6.56 -3.63 27.52
C HIS A 248 6.46 -4.06 26.05
N THR A 249 7.13 -5.15 25.68
CA THR A 249 7.00 -5.75 24.34
C THR A 249 5.59 -6.28 24.14
N VAL A 250 4.93 -5.88 23.04
CA VAL A 250 3.55 -6.29 22.76
C VAL A 250 3.53 -7.36 21.68
N SER A 251 2.94 -8.51 21.97
CA SER A 251 2.64 -9.54 20.99
C SER A 251 1.13 -9.66 20.76
N ILE A 252 0.69 -9.58 19.50
CA ILE A 252 -0.71 -9.70 19.08
C ILE A 252 -0.79 -10.77 18.01
N SER A 253 -1.83 -11.60 18.05
CA SER A 253 -2.16 -12.51 16.96
C SER A 253 -3.60 -12.28 16.52
N PRO A 254 -3.87 -11.41 15.53
CA PRO A 254 -5.22 -11.00 15.21
C PRO A 254 -6.03 -12.17 14.66
N THR A 255 -7.21 -12.38 15.25
CA THR A 255 -8.18 -13.42 14.87
C THR A 255 -9.56 -12.84 14.58
N SER A 256 -9.85 -11.64 15.12
CA SER A 256 -11.10 -10.94 14.90
C SER A 256 -10.99 -9.45 15.14
N VAL A 257 -11.40 -8.64 14.16
CA VAL A 257 -11.68 -7.22 14.35
C VAL A 257 -13.14 -6.92 14.00
N ALA A 258 -13.85 -6.28 14.92
CA ALA A 258 -15.18 -5.75 14.68
C ALA A 258 -15.20 -4.22 14.85
N PHE A 259 -15.89 -3.53 13.95
CA PHE A 259 -16.05 -2.08 13.95
C PHE A 259 -17.54 -1.74 13.92
N ASN A 260 -18.03 -1.07 14.97
CA ASN A 260 -19.44 -0.71 15.15
C ASN A 260 -20.44 -1.87 14.97
N GLY A 261 -20.05 -3.07 15.40
CA GLY A 261 -20.90 -4.27 15.36
C GLY A 261 -20.75 -5.13 14.10
N GLU A 262 -19.96 -4.69 13.12
CA GLU A 262 -19.67 -5.44 11.90
C GLU A 262 -18.25 -6.01 11.92
N ARG A 263 -18.08 -7.21 11.36
CA ARG A 263 -16.75 -7.83 11.20
C ARG A 263 -16.00 -7.13 10.07
N ALA A 264 -14.78 -6.67 10.32
CA ALA A 264 -14.07 -5.76 9.42
C ALA A 264 -12.73 -6.30 8.86
N ASP A 265 -12.27 -7.47 9.29
CA ASP A 265 -10.96 -8.05 8.93
C ASP A 265 -11.05 -9.21 7.92
N THR A 266 -12.23 -9.42 7.31
CA THR A 266 -12.43 -10.36 6.21
C THR A 266 -12.45 -9.60 4.90
N TYR A 267 -11.74 -10.06 3.87
CA TYR A 267 -11.59 -9.34 2.59
C TYR A 267 -12.91 -8.96 1.89
N GLY A 268 -13.98 -9.74 2.09
CA GLY A 268 -15.31 -9.44 1.57
C GLY A 268 -16.16 -8.48 2.41
N SER A 269 -15.62 -7.95 3.53
CA SER A 269 -16.37 -7.05 4.42
C SER A 269 -16.54 -5.67 3.77
N PRO A 270 -17.76 -5.09 3.78
CA PRO A 270 -17.97 -3.72 3.32
C PRO A 270 -17.24 -2.68 4.19
N GLY A 271 -16.93 -3.02 5.45
CA GLY A 271 -16.21 -2.15 6.39
C GLY A 271 -14.69 -2.31 6.37
N PHE A 272 -14.12 -3.12 5.47
CA PHE A 272 -12.69 -3.46 5.51
C PHE A 272 -11.79 -2.23 5.37
N GLY A 273 -11.89 -1.52 4.24
CA GLY A 273 -11.08 -0.33 4.00
C GLY A 273 -11.38 0.80 4.97
N GLU A 274 -12.64 0.91 5.40
CA GLU A 274 -13.08 1.91 6.37
C GLU A 274 -12.44 1.71 7.75
N ALA A 275 -12.45 0.49 8.29
CA ALA A 275 -11.74 0.17 9.52
C ALA A 275 -10.21 0.34 9.38
N ALA A 276 -9.62 -0.15 8.28
CA ALA A 276 -8.18 -0.05 8.01
C ALA A 276 -7.70 1.41 7.98
N SER A 277 -8.46 2.31 7.35
CA SER A 277 -8.12 3.74 7.24
C SER A 277 -8.47 4.57 8.46
N ARG A 278 -9.36 4.11 9.36
CA ARG A 278 -9.77 4.90 10.54
C ARG A 278 -8.98 4.56 11.79
N ILE A 279 -8.46 3.35 11.92
CA ILE A 279 -7.81 2.90 13.16
C ILE A 279 -6.30 3.18 13.09
N LEU A 280 -5.74 3.71 14.18
CA LEU A 280 -4.29 3.79 14.42
C LEU A 280 -3.97 3.35 15.85
N TYR A 281 -2.94 2.54 16.00
CA TYR A 281 -2.34 2.15 17.28
C TYR A 281 -1.02 2.90 17.45
N ASN A 282 -0.93 3.71 18.50
CA ASN A 282 0.20 4.55 18.83
C ASN A 282 0.98 3.94 20.00
N PHE A 283 2.12 3.31 19.71
CA PHE A 283 3.03 2.71 20.67
C PHE A 283 4.17 3.69 20.97
N GLU A 284 3.95 4.60 21.90
CA GLU A 284 4.88 5.71 22.16
C GLU A 284 6.20 5.25 22.79
N GLU A 285 6.12 4.32 23.74
CA GLU A 285 7.25 3.88 24.57
C GLU A 285 7.69 2.43 24.31
N THR A 286 6.83 1.62 23.71
CA THR A 286 7.08 0.20 23.44
C THR A 286 8.35 0.01 22.61
N THR A 287 9.19 -0.95 23.00
CA THR A 287 10.46 -1.23 22.31
C THR A 287 10.37 -2.31 21.24
N ALA A 288 9.33 -3.15 21.27
CA ALA A 288 9.11 -4.18 20.27
C ALA A 288 7.63 -4.54 20.12
N VAL A 289 7.19 -4.77 18.88
CA VAL A 289 5.84 -5.26 18.56
C VAL A 289 5.96 -6.51 17.69
N ALA A 290 5.30 -7.58 18.09
CA ALA A 290 5.18 -8.79 17.29
C ALA A 290 3.73 -8.98 16.83
N LEU A 291 3.50 -9.06 15.52
CA LEU A 291 2.19 -9.37 14.94
C LEU A 291 2.24 -10.77 14.33
N GLY A 292 1.75 -11.75 15.09
CA GLY A 292 1.81 -13.17 14.76
C GLY A 292 0.55 -13.73 14.11
N GLY A 293 0.65 -14.97 13.61
CA GLY A 293 -0.48 -15.70 13.02
C GLY A 293 -0.76 -15.35 11.56
N GLY A 294 -1.81 -15.94 10.98
CA GLY A 294 -2.21 -15.74 9.58
C GLY A 294 -3.43 -14.84 9.39
N GLY A 295 -3.74 -14.00 10.38
CA GLY A 295 -4.90 -13.10 10.35
C GLY A 295 -4.58 -11.72 9.75
N ASN A 296 -5.63 -10.91 9.62
CA ASN A 296 -5.56 -9.53 9.17
C ASN A 296 -5.55 -8.58 10.37
N PHE A 297 -4.42 -7.90 10.59
CA PHE A 297 -4.37 -6.77 11.50
C PHE A 297 -5.00 -5.54 10.83
N MET A 298 -5.97 -4.91 11.49
CA MET A 298 -6.70 -3.76 10.94
C MET A 298 -6.27 -2.48 11.63
N GLY A 299 -5.82 -1.51 10.85
CA GLY A 299 -5.37 -0.19 11.31
C GLY A 299 -3.87 0.03 11.12
N SER A 300 -3.48 1.28 11.29
CA SER A 300 -2.10 1.74 11.21
C SER A 300 -1.32 1.48 12.49
N LEU A 301 -0.03 1.21 12.36
CA LEU A 301 0.93 1.04 13.45
C LEU A 301 1.88 2.24 13.48
N LEU A 302 1.95 2.95 14.60
CA LEU A 302 2.85 4.07 14.83
C LEU A 302 3.69 3.77 16.07
N ALA A 303 4.95 3.41 15.88
CA ALA A 303 5.82 2.96 16.97
C ALA A 303 7.25 3.51 16.80
N PRO A 304 7.50 4.79 17.11
CA PRO A 304 8.77 5.47 16.82
C PRO A 304 9.97 4.91 17.60
N ARG A 305 9.75 4.08 18.62
CA ARG A 305 10.81 3.45 19.43
C ARG A 305 10.89 1.94 19.28
N ALA A 306 9.95 1.33 18.56
CA ALA A 306 9.85 -0.11 18.46
C ALA A 306 10.56 -0.67 17.23
N SER A 307 11.02 -1.91 17.36
CA SER A 307 11.21 -2.81 16.21
C SER A 307 9.98 -3.71 16.03
N ALA A 308 9.79 -4.24 14.83
CA ALA A 308 8.64 -5.07 14.48
C ALA A 308 9.06 -6.48 14.03
N ASP A 309 8.28 -7.47 14.46
CA ASP A 309 8.33 -8.83 13.94
C ASP A 309 6.96 -9.25 13.41
N LEU A 310 6.82 -9.37 12.09
CA LEU A 310 5.52 -9.44 11.41
C LEU A 310 5.36 -10.75 10.65
N THR A 311 4.44 -11.60 11.11
CA THR A 311 3.99 -12.79 10.37
C THR A 311 2.54 -12.70 9.91
N ALA A 312 1.77 -11.77 10.46
CA ALA A 312 0.40 -11.47 10.05
C ALA A 312 0.36 -10.45 8.90
N SER A 313 -0.76 -10.39 8.19
CA SER A 313 -1.01 -9.31 7.22
C SER A 313 -1.41 -8.02 7.94
N THR A 314 -0.99 -6.86 7.41
CA THR A 314 -1.28 -5.53 7.97
C THR A 314 -2.12 -4.71 7.01
N ASN A 315 -3.16 -4.05 7.52
CA ASN A 315 -4.09 -3.24 6.72
C ASN A 315 -4.13 -1.82 7.29
N GLY A 316 -3.24 -0.96 6.80
CA GLY A 316 -2.95 0.33 7.43
C GLY A 316 -1.61 0.90 6.94
N ARG A 317 -1.12 1.91 7.64
CA ARG A 317 0.29 2.33 7.58
C ARG A 317 1.13 1.52 8.56
N VAL A 318 2.40 1.28 8.24
CA VAL A 318 3.33 0.54 9.12
C VAL A 318 4.56 1.39 9.40
N TYR A 319 4.63 2.01 10.58
CA TYR A 319 5.70 2.95 10.92
C TYR A 319 6.43 2.52 12.19
N PHE A 320 7.68 2.09 12.04
CA PHE A 320 8.55 1.70 13.14
C PHE A 320 9.86 2.49 13.09
N GLY A 321 10.30 2.99 14.25
CA GLY A 321 11.60 3.67 14.34
C GLY A 321 12.80 2.72 14.36
N GLY A 322 12.57 1.45 14.69
CA GLY A 322 13.58 0.39 14.68
C GLY A 322 13.55 -0.48 13.42
N ASP A 323 14.02 -1.71 13.58
CA ASP A 323 14.04 -2.70 12.50
C ASP A 323 12.63 -3.28 12.26
N ILE A 324 12.33 -3.64 11.02
CA ILE A 324 11.12 -4.41 10.68
C ILE A 324 11.56 -5.71 10.04
N ARG A 325 11.08 -6.83 10.58
CA ARG A 325 11.19 -8.14 9.96
C ARG A 325 9.80 -8.63 9.57
N THR A 326 9.64 -9.03 8.32
CA THR A 326 8.46 -9.77 7.85
C THR A 326 8.88 -11.19 7.49
N HIS A 327 8.25 -12.15 8.15
CA HIS A 327 8.49 -13.57 7.92
C HIS A 327 7.21 -14.34 8.17
N GLY A 328 6.87 -15.24 7.26
CA GLY A 328 5.60 -15.96 7.34
C GLY A 328 5.29 -16.65 6.03
N THR A 329 4.02 -16.99 5.84
CA THR A 329 3.54 -17.63 4.61
C THR A 329 2.44 -16.78 4.02
N GLY A 330 2.75 -16.11 2.91
CA GLY A 330 1.77 -15.31 2.18
C GLY A 330 1.25 -14.10 2.95
N ASN A 331 1.94 -13.63 3.99
CA ASN A 331 1.56 -12.42 4.70
C ASN A 331 1.92 -11.17 3.88
N GLU A 332 1.06 -10.16 3.99
CA GLU A 332 0.97 -9.02 3.06
C GLU A 332 0.85 -7.71 3.87
N SER A 333 1.46 -6.63 3.39
CA SER A 333 1.23 -5.28 3.94
C SER A 333 0.45 -4.45 2.93
N HIS A 334 -0.83 -4.17 3.21
CA HIS A 334 -1.70 -3.37 2.35
C HIS A 334 -1.79 -1.93 2.83
N ASN A 335 -1.77 -1.00 1.87
CA ASN A 335 -1.65 0.42 2.16
C ASN A 335 -3.02 1.05 2.40
N TYR A 336 -3.29 1.44 3.65
CA TYR A 336 -4.46 2.26 3.99
C TYR A 336 -4.03 3.54 4.72
N PRO A 337 -4.17 4.71 4.08
CA PRO A 337 -3.90 5.99 4.71
C PRO A 337 -4.79 6.23 5.93
N TRP A 338 -4.20 6.75 7.01
CA TRP A 338 -4.93 7.04 8.23
C TRP A 338 -5.59 8.41 8.17
N THR A 339 -6.91 8.46 8.32
CA THR A 339 -7.73 9.66 8.09
C THR A 339 -7.75 10.64 9.26
N GLY A 340 -7.11 10.32 10.39
CA GLY A 340 -7.13 11.16 11.58
C GLY A 340 -6.09 12.28 11.63
N SER A 341 -5.20 12.37 10.64
CA SER A 341 -4.28 13.51 10.51
C SER A 341 -3.81 13.68 9.06
N THR A 342 -3.55 14.92 8.65
CA THR A 342 -2.95 15.22 7.34
C THR A 342 -1.52 14.70 7.18
N VAL A 343 -0.86 14.30 8.26
CA VAL A 343 0.52 13.79 8.25
C VAL A 343 0.57 12.41 7.60
N PHE A 344 -0.37 11.53 7.97
CA PHE A 344 -0.44 10.12 7.54
C PHE A 344 -1.55 9.82 6.53
N ASP A 345 -2.39 10.83 6.24
CA ASP A 345 -3.40 10.76 5.20
C ASP A 345 -2.77 10.56 3.81
N CYS A 346 -3.62 10.24 2.84
CA CYS A 346 -3.23 10.10 1.46
C CYS A 346 -2.69 11.42 0.91
N LYS A 347 -1.57 11.36 0.18
CA LYS A 347 -1.00 12.53 -0.50
C LYS A 347 -1.16 12.41 -2.01
N PRO A 348 -1.91 13.31 -2.66
CA PRO A 348 -2.04 13.29 -4.11
C PRO A 348 -0.67 13.54 -4.74
N ALA A 349 -0.42 12.93 -5.90
CA ALA A 349 0.74 13.28 -6.70
C ALA A 349 0.68 14.77 -7.09
N PRO A 350 1.80 15.51 -7.06
CA PRO A 350 1.84 16.85 -7.62
C PRO A 350 1.33 16.82 -9.06
N ALA A 351 0.45 17.76 -9.41
CA ALA A 351 0.00 17.92 -10.79
C ALA A 351 1.24 18.08 -11.68
N GLN A 352 1.37 17.24 -12.71
CA GLN A 352 2.38 17.48 -13.74
C GLN A 352 2.08 18.85 -14.37
N PRO A 353 3.07 19.72 -14.56
CA PRO A 353 2.86 20.95 -15.33
C PRO A 353 2.28 20.59 -16.69
N ASP A 354 1.25 21.29 -17.15
CA ASP A 354 0.74 21.13 -18.50
C ASP A 354 1.93 21.24 -19.46
N ARG A 355 2.20 20.15 -20.20
CA ARG A 355 3.15 20.22 -21.30
C ARG A 355 2.63 21.33 -22.24
N PRO A 356 3.44 22.31 -22.65
CA PRO A 356 3.01 23.29 -23.64
C PRO A 356 2.43 22.52 -24.81
N GLY A 357 1.12 22.66 -25.01
CA GLY A 357 0.43 21.94 -26.06
C GLY A 357 1.15 22.23 -27.37
N THR A 358 1.56 21.20 -28.09
CA THR A 358 1.87 21.36 -29.49
C THR A 358 0.58 21.82 -30.15
N THR A 359 0.46 23.13 -30.41
CA THR A 359 -0.59 23.67 -31.27
C THR A 359 -0.62 22.80 -32.52
N PRO A 360 -1.75 22.15 -32.86
CA PRO A 360 -1.87 21.41 -34.10
C PRO A 360 -1.44 22.33 -35.25
N PRO A 361 -0.62 21.85 -36.21
CA PRO A 361 -0.29 22.66 -37.38
C PRO A 361 -1.59 23.14 -38.00
N GLN A 362 -1.76 24.46 -38.06
CA GLN A 362 -2.89 25.07 -38.75
C GLN A 362 -2.94 24.46 -40.17
N PRO A 363 -4.09 23.93 -40.63
CA PRO A 363 -4.18 23.36 -41.97
C PRO A 363 -3.68 24.37 -42.99
N GLY A 364 -2.59 24.03 -43.67
CA GLY A 364 -2.04 24.85 -44.74
C GLY A 364 -3.11 25.07 -45.80
N THR A 365 -3.33 26.33 -46.18
CA THR A 365 -4.16 26.70 -47.32
C THR A 365 -3.73 25.91 -48.56
N PRO A 366 -4.65 25.27 -49.31
CA PRO A 366 -4.30 24.53 -50.52
C PRO A 366 -3.60 25.45 -51.52
N GLN A 367 -2.37 25.08 -51.91
CA GLN A 367 -1.64 25.75 -52.97
C GLN A 367 -2.36 25.48 -54.31
N PRO A 368 -2.67 26.50 -55.13
CA PRO A 368 -3.36 26.30 -56.40
C PRO A 368 -2.50 25.52 -57.39
N THR A 369 -3.08 24.46 -57.95
CA THR A 369 -2.49 23.60 -58.98
C THR A 369 -2.19 24.42 -60.25
N PRO A 370 -0.98 24.33 -60.83
CA PRO A 370 -0.68 25.00 -62.10
C PRO A 370 -1.53 24.44 -63.24
N SER A 371 -2.26 25.32 -63.93
CA SER A 371 -3.04 24.97 -65.12
C SER A 371 -2.11 24.60 -66.28
N ALA A 372 -2.35 23.43 -66.88
CA ALA A 372 -1.62 22.98 -68.06
C ALA A 372 -1.85 23.94 -69.24
N SER A 373 -0.77 24.55 -69.72
CA SER A 373 -0.76 25.37 -70.93
C SER A 373 -0.85 24.50 -72.19
N ARG A 374 -1.84 24.81 -73.03
CA ARG A 374 -2.13 24.20 -74.33
C ARG A 374 -0.94 24.41 -75.32
N PRO A 375 -0.58 23.41 -76.15
CA PRO A 375 0.45 23.57 -77.17
C PRO A 375 0.04 24.60 -78.24
N GLY A 376 0.98 25.50 -78.59
CA GLY A 376 0.81 26.53 -79.60
C GLY A 376 0.72 25.98 -81.02
N ALA A 377 -0.14 26.60 -81.83
CA ALA A 377 -0.14 26.43 -83.28
C ALA A 377 0.97 27.30 -83.91
N PRO A 378 1.65 26.84 -84.98
CA PRO A 378 2.72 27.59 -85.62
C PRO A 378 2.17 28.66 -86.56
N SER A 379 2.79 29.84 -86.55
CA SER A 379 2.55 30.94 -87.48
C SER A 379 3.66 31.02 -88.53
N GLY A 380 3.28 30.95 -89.80
CA GLY A 380 4.02 31.38 -90.99
C GLY A 380 3.06 31.19 -92.16
N SER A 381 2.70 32.19 -92.98
CA SER A 381 3.33 33.48 -93.34
C SER A 381 2.27 34.53 -93.64
#